data_AF-A0A942S2N3-F1
#
_entry.id   AF-A0A942S2N3-F1
#
_cell.length_a   1.000
_cell.length_b   1.000
_cell.length_c   1.000
_cell.angle_alpha   90.00
_cell.angle_beta   90.00
_cell.angle_gamma   90.00
#
_symmetry.space_group_name_H-M   'P 1'
#
loop_
_entity.id
_entity.type
_entity.pdbx_description
1 polymer ?
#
loop_
_entity_poly.entity_id
_entity_poly.type
_entity_poly.pdbx_seq_one_letter_code
_entity_poly.pdbx_strand_id
1 'polypeptide(L)'
;FFQNAIPSRVSGFAVLAHEDMVLHSAIHFFYESELRNGLRDLIDLNFLINQFLKEDQNFWTLLAERAYITGLSWPLLLAMSMLIDMLEMKVPENVYDNVKKAAKLDVLSGVLLPKIYLQALQSSHPLDNNFISAMSRFAIYIRGHYLRMPVKLLFPHLARKAVGRLIKANNRKK
;
A
#
# COMPACT_ATOMS: atom_id res chain seq x y z
N PHE A 1 -13.31 7.85 -0.66
CA PHE A 1 -13.56 7.03 0.55
C PHE A 1 -14.90 7.38 1.21
N PHE A 2 -15.08 8.51 1.89
CA PHE A 2 -16.31 8.71 2.71
C PHE A 2 -17.63 8.98 1.97
N GLN A 3 -17.59 9.25 0.66
CA GLN A 3 -18.82 9.57 -0.12
C GLN A 3 -19.83 8.41 -0.15
N ASN A 4 -19.35 7.16 -0.02
CA ASN A 4 -20.18 5.96 -0.05
C ASN A 4 -20.27 5.32 1.34
N ALA A 5 -20.08 6.08 2.42
CA ALA A 5 -20.11 5.53 3.76
C ALA A 5 -21.45 4.81 4.02
N ILE A 6 -21.37 3.61 4.61
CA ILE A 6 -22.51 2.77 4.93
C ILE A 6 -22.78 2.81 6.44
N PRO A 7 -24.04 2.58 6.89
CA PRO A 7 -24.34 2.49 8.31
C PRO A 7 -23.49 1.43 8.99
N SER A 8 -22.94 1.76 10.15
CA SER A 8 -22.20 0.79 10.96
C SER A 8 -23.16 -0.10 11.76
N ARG A 9 -22.64 -1.17 12.36
CA ARG A 9 -23.41 -2.00 13.30
C ARG A 9 -23.79 -1.25 14.59
N VAL A 10 -23.12 -0.16 14.90
CA VAL A 10 -23.43 0.72 16.03
C VAL A 10 -24.31 1.86 15.54
N SER A 11 -25.49 2.00 16.15
CA SER A 11 -26.44 3.05 15.80
C SER A 11 -25.80 4.44 15.94
N GLY A 12 -26.06 5.31 14.97
CA GLY A 12 -25.52 6.68 14.92
C GLY A 12 -24.12 6.82 14.32
N PHE A 13 -23.49 5.72 13.90
CA PHE A 13 -22.16 5.75 13.26
C PHE A 13 -22.20 5.17 11.85
N ALA A 14 -21.32 5.66 10.98
CA ALA A 14 -21.10 5.17 9.62
C ALA A 14 -19.64 4.71 9.45
N VAL A 15 -19.43 3.74 8.57
CA VAL A 15 -18.12 3.22 8.19
C VAL A 15 -17.91 3.33 6.69
N LEU A 16 -16.68 3.15 6.22
CA LEU A 16 -16.39 3.11 4.78
C LEU A 16 -17.20 2.00 4.09
N ALA A 17 -17.53 2.18 2.81
CA ALA A 17 -17.99 1.07 1.98
C ALA A 17 -16.95 -0.06 1.96
N HIS A 18 -17.38 -1.29 1.68
CA HIS A 18 -16.51 -2.47 1.70
C HIS A 18 -15.32 -2.34 0.74
N GLU A 19 -15.55 -1.84 -0.47
CA GLU A 19 -14.51 -1.59 -1.47
C GLU A 19 -13.54 -0.51 -0.99
N ASP A 20 -14.08 0.54 -0.38
CA ASP A 20 -13.30 1.65 0.16
C ASP A 20 -12.43 1.21 1.36
N MET A 21 -12.89 0.26 2.19
CA MET A 21 -12.09 -0.34 3.26
C MET A 21 -10.88 -1.10 2.70
N VAL A 22 -11.09 -1.94 1.68
CA VAL A 22 -10.00 -2.72 1.05
C VAL A 22 -9.00 -1.79 0.38
N LEU A 23 -9.47 -0.82 -0.41
CA LEU A 23 -8.59 0.12 -1.10
C LEU A 23 -7.83 1.02 -0.12
N HIS A 24 -8.46 1.44 0.97
CA HIS A 24 -7.78 2.18 2.03
C HIS A 24 -6.68 1.36 2.69
N SER A 25 -6.96 0.09 3.02
CA SER A 25 -5.95 -0.84 3.55
C SER A 25 -4.78 -1.05 2.57
N ALA A 26 -5.07 -1.21 1.27
CA ALA A 26 -4.04 -1.32 0.25
C ALA A 26 -3.17 -0.05 0.15
N ILE A 27 -3.74 1.14 0.27
CA ILE A 27 -2.95 2.39 0.32
C ILE A 27 -2.01 2.38 1.51
N HIS A 28 -2.51 2.05 2.71
CA HIS A 28 -1.68 2.00 3.92
C HIS A 28 -0.49 1.07 3.71
N PHE A 29 -0.74 -0.12 3.20
CA PHE A 29 0.31 -1.10 2.95
C PHE A 29 1.37 -0.62 1.93
N PHE A 30 0.96 0.01 0.82
CA PHE A 30 1.89 0.36 -0.27
C PHE A 30 2.49 1.77 -0.21
N TYR A 31 1.94 2.70 0.58
CA TYR A 31 2.42 4.08 0.69
C TYR A 31 3.10 4.38 2.04
N GLU A 32 3.13 3.41 2.95
CA GLU A 32 3.97 3.49 4.14
C GLU A 32 5.45 3.21 3.82
N SER A 33 6.35 3.89 4.54
CA SER A 33 7.80 3.79 4.33
C SER A 33 8.44 2.62 5.08
N GLU A 34 7.71 1.98 5.98
CA GLU A 34 8.19 0.87 6.79
C GLU A 34 7.19 -0.28 6.74
N LEU A 35 7.69 -1.51 6.58
CA LEU A 35 6.87 -2.73 6.54
C LEU A 35 6.83 -3.46 7.89
N ARG A 36 6.95 -2.75 9.02
CA ARG A 36 6.98 -3.37 10.36
C ARG A 36 5.79 -4.30 10.61
N ASN A 37 4.61 -3.93 10.12
CA ASN A 37 3.38 -4.70 10.24
C ASN A 37 2.96 -5.34 8.91
N GLY A 38 3.82 -5.38 7.90
CA GLY A 38 3.39 -5.65 6.53
C GLY A 38 2.73 -7.02 6.32
N LEU A 39 3.18 -8.05 7.04
CA LEU A 39 2.55 -9.37 7.02
C LEU A 39 1.11 -9.33 7.56
N ARG A 40 0.89 -8.58 8.64
CA ARG A 40 -0.45 -8.38 9.22
C ARG A 40 -1.34 -7.67 8.22
N ASP A 41 -0.86 -6.57 7.63
CA ASP A 41 -1.65 -5.77 6.70
C ASP A 41 -2.06 -6.57 5.45
N LEU A 42 -1.17 -7.45 4.95
CA LEU A 42 -1.50 -8.35 3.83
C LEU A 42 -2.53 -9.42 4.24
N ILE A 43 -2.42 -9.97 5.45
CA ILE A 43 -3.40 -10.93 5.99
C ILE A 43 -4.75 -10.24 6.23
N ASP A 44 -4.76 -8.99 6.69
CA ASP A 44 -5.98 -8.20 6.89
C ASP A 44 -6.67 -7.93 5.55
N LEU A 45 -5.92 -7.62 4.48
CA LEU A 45 -6.47 -7.56 3.12
C LEU A 45 -7.11 -8.88 2.69
N ASN A 46 -6.43 -10.00 2.95
CA ASN A 46 -6.97 -11.32 2.66
C ASN A 46 -8.29 -11.58 3.39
N PHE A 47 -8.38 -11.25 4.68
CA PHE A 47 -9.58 -11.44 5.47
C PHE A 47 -10.73 -10.52 5.04
N LEU A 48 -10.46 -9.24 4.78
CA LEU A 48 -11.47 -8.30 4.31
C LEU A 48 -12.09 -8.77 3.00
N ILE A 49 -11.27 -9.11 2.01
CA ILE A 49 -11.74 -9.55 0.69
C ILE A 49 -12.57 -10.83 0.82
N ASN A 50 -12.07 -11.84 1.55
CA ASN A 50 -12.81 -13.08 1.74
C ASN A 50 -14.12 -12.88 2.52
N GLN A 51 -14.15 -11.96 3.48
CA GLN A 51 -15.35 -11.62 4.22
C GLN A 51 -16.40 -11.00 3.28
N PHE A 52 -16.02 -10.00 2.49
CA PHE A 52 -16.97 -9.33 1.61
C PHE A 52 -17.41 -10.20 0.43
N LEU A 53 -16.58 -11.13 -0.05
CA LEU A 53 -16.98 -12.14 -1.04
C LEU A 53 -18.04 -13.13 -0.53
N LYS A 54 -18.09 -13.38 0.78
CA LYS A 54 -19.16 -14.20 1.37
C LYS A 54 -20.50 -13.46 1.38
N GLU A 55 -20.47 -12.13 1.45
CA GLU A 55 -21.66 -11.28 1.49
C GLU A 55 -22.15 -10.95 0.07
N ASP A 56 -21.24 -10.71 -0.87
CA ASP A 56 -21.53 -10.44 -2.28
C ASP A 56 -20.51 -11.09 -3.22
N GLN A 57 -20.98 -12.04 -4.05
CA GLN A 57 -20.13 -12.72 -5.04
C GLN A 57 -19.62 -11.78 -6.14
N ASN A 58 -20.30 -10.64 -6.38
CA ASN A 58 -19.88 -9.63 -7.35
C ASN A 58 -18.84 -8.65 -6.79
N PHE A 59 -18.43 -8.80 -5.53
CA PHE A 59 -17.54 -7.87 -4.83
C PHE A 59 -16.24 -7.57 -5.59
N TRP A 60 -15.64 -8.57 -6.26
CA TRP A 60 -14.43 -8.35 -7.06
C TRP A 60 -14.63 -7.33 -8.19
N THR A 61 -15.77 -7.39 -8.86
CA THR A 61 -16.12 -6.46 -9.94
C THR A 61 -16.33 -5.06 -9.38
N LEU A 62 -17.06 -4.93 -8.28
CA LEU A 62 -17.30 -3.65 -7.58
C LEU A 62 -15.99 -3.03 -7.09
N LEU A 63 -15.10 -3.84 -6.50
CA LEU A 63 -13.80 -3.42 -6.02
C LEU A 63 -12.91 -2.91 -7.16
N ALA A 64 -12.89 -3.60 -8.30
CA ALA A 64 -12.13 -3.18 -9.47
C ALA A 64 -12.66 -1.88 -10.08
N GLU A 65 -13.98 -1.72 -10.18
CA GLU A 65 -14.61 -0.48 -10.62
C GLU A 65 -14.31 0.67 -9.66
N ARG A 66 -14.43 0.43 -8.36
CA ARG A 66 -14.12 1.44 -7.35
C ARG A 66 -12.65 1.87 -7.42
N ALA A 67 -11.74 0.92 -7.61
CA ALA A 67 -10.32 1.21 -7.78
C ALA A 67 -10.06 2.07 -9.02
N TYR A 68 -10.76 1.80 -10.12
CA TYR A 68 -10.67 2.62 -11.33
C TYR A 68 -11.14 4.06 -11.09
N ILE A 69 -12.34 4.23 -10.51
CA ILE A 69 -12.93 5.55 -10.24
C ILE A 69 -12.05 6.38 -9.29
N THR A 70 -11.45 5.74 -8.30
CA THR A 70 -10.61 6.41 -7.29
C THR A 70 -9.15 6.59 -7.72
N GLY A 71 -8.74 6.04 -8.87
CA GLY A 71 -7.34 6.05 -9.32
C GLY A 71 -6.42 5.11 -8.53
N LEU A 72 -6.98 4.11 -7.85
CA LEU A 72 -6.29 3.15 -6.98
C LEU A 72 -6.15 1.76 -7.60
N SER A 73 -6.34 1.63 -8.92
CA SER A 73 -6.10 0.37 -9.64
C SER A 73 -4.68 -0.17 -9.44
N TRP A 74 -3.69 0.72 -9.28
CA TRP A 74 -2.31 0.30 -9.08
C TRP A 74 -2.07 -0.36 -7.72
N PRO A 75 -2.42 0.25 -6.57
CA PRO A 75 -2.35 -0.42 -5.27
C PRO A 75 -3.16 -1.71 -5.22
N LEU A 76 -4.34 -1.74 -5.86
CA LEU A 76 -5.15 -2.95 -5.93
C LEU A 76 -4.44 -4.07 -6.71
N LEU A 77 -3.81 -3.75 -7.85
CA LEU A 77 -3.05 -4.72 -8.63
C LEU A 77 -1.92 -5.34 -7.80
N LEU A 78 -1.15 -4.51 -7.08
CA LEU A 78 -0.07 -4.99 -6.22
C LEU A 78 -0.60 -5.89 -5.10
N ALA A 79 -1.72 -5.52 -4.46
CA ALA A 79 -2.37 -6.36 -3.46
C ALA A 79 -2.76 -7.72 -4.06
N MET A 80 -3.45 -7.73 -5.21
CA MET A 80 -3.86 -8.96 -5.88
C MET A 80 -2.65 -9.86 -6.18
N SER A 81 -1.58 -9.32 -6.77
CA SER A 81 -0.38 -10.11 -7.08
C SER A 81 0.23 -10.74 -5.84
N MET A 82 0.35 -9.99 -4.73
CA MET A 82 0.91 -10.52 -3.49
C MET A 82 -0.01 -11.54 -2.80
N LEU A 83 -1.32 -11.32 -2.84
CA LEU A 83 -2.32 -12.23 -2.28
C LEU A 83 -2.37 -13.56 -3.05
N ILE A 84 -2.23 -13.51 -4.37
CA ILE A 84 -2.11 -14.70 -5.22
C ILE A 84 -0.80 -15.45 -4.89
N ASP A 85 0.33 -14.75 -4.92
CA ASP A 85 1.65 -15.37 -4.76
C ASP A 85 1.90 -15.93 -3.35
N MET A 86 1.40 -15.27 -2.31
CA MET A 86 1.72 -15.61 -0.91
C MET A 86 0.61 -16.39 -0.19
N LEU A 87 -0.66 -16.12 -0.53
CA LEU A 87 -1.81 -16.67 0.18
C LEU A 87 -2.73 -17.49 -0.74
N GLU A 88 -2.30 -17.75 -1.98
CA GLU A 88 -3.03 -18.55 -2.98
C GLU A 88 -4.47 -18.06 -3.20
N MET A 89 -4.70 -16.74 -3.05
CA MET A 89 -6.02 -16.15 -3.20
C MET A 89 -6.53 -16.34 -4.63
N LYS A 90 -7.77 -16.82 -4.76
CA LYS A 90 -8.44 -16.96 -6.06
C LYS A 90 -9.05 -15.62 -6.48
N VAL A 91 -8.38 -14.96 -7.42
CA VAL A 91 -8.89 -13.75 -8.09
C VAL A 91 -9.41 -14.13 -9.48
N PRO A 92 -10.64 -13.74 -9.87
CA PRO A 92 -11.14 -13.97 -11.23
C PRO A 92 -10.23 -13.33 -12.28
N GLU A 93 -9.85 -14.10 -13.31
CA GLU A 93 -8.89 -13.66 -14.34
C GLU A 93 -9.35 -12.39 -15.06
N ASN A 94 -10.65 -12.30 -15.37
CA ASN A 94 -11.25 -11.12 -16.00
C ASN A 94 -11.08 -9.86 -15.13
N VAL A 95 -11.22 -9.98 -13.81
CA VAL A 95 -11.06 -8.87 -12.87
C VAL A 95 -9.59 -8.45 -12.79
N TYR A 96 -8.68 -9.42 -12.66
CA TYR A 96 -7.25 -9.16 -12.61
C TYR A 96 -6.77 -8.42 -13.87
N ASP A 97 -7.17 -8.89 -15.05
CA ASP A 97 -6.81 -8.26 -16.33
C ASP A 97 -7.40 -6.86 -16.48
N ASN A 98 -8.62 -6.63 -16.02
CA ASN A 98 -9.24 -5.30 -16.05
C ASN A 98 -8.49 -4.31 -15.14
N VAL A 99 -8.15 -4.72 -13.92
CA VAL A 99 -7.36 -3.88 -12.99
C VAL A 99 -5.97 -3.62 -13.55
N LYS A 100 -5.32 -4.64 -14.13
CA LYS A 100 -4.01 -4.52 -14.79
C LYS A 100 -4.03 -3.50 -15.93
N LYS A 101 -5.04 -3.55 -16.80
CA LYS A 101 -5.22 -2.56 -17.87
C LYS A 101 -5.46 -1.15 -17.31
N ALA A 102 -6.30 -1.02 -16.29
CA ALA A 102 -6.61 0.25 -15.64
C ALA A 102 -5.40 0.90 -14.96
N ALA A 103 -4.48 0.11 -14.40
CA ALA A 103 -3.26 0.61 -13.76
C ALA A 103 -2.24 1.21 -14.75
N LYS A 104 -2.39 1.01 -16.07
CA LYS A 104 -1.58 1.60 -17.16
C LYS A 104 -0.06 1.49 -16.97
N LEU A 105 0.45 0.34 -16.51
CA LEU A 105 1.84 0.23 -16.10
C LEU A 105 2.69 -0.71 -16.97
N ASP A 106 4.00 -0.43 -16.99
CA ASP A 106 5.01 -1.31 -17.59
C ASP A 106 5.01 -2.66 -16.87
N VAL A 107 4.88 -3.73 -17.65
CA VAL A 107 4.71 -5.12 -17.20
C VAL A 107 5.79 -5.50 -16.19
N LEU A 108 7.02 -5.00 -16.37
CA LEU A 108 8.16 -5.25 -15.50
C LEU A 108 7.89 -4.84 -14.06
N SER A 109 7.35 -3.64 -13.84
CA SER A 109 7.12 -3.15 -12.47
C SER A 109 5.94 -3.86 -11.80
N GLY A 110 4.95 -4.31 -12.57
CA GLY A 110 3.82 -5.09 -12.08
C GLY A 110 4.21 -6.49 -11.60
N VAL A 111 5.32 -7.05 -12.08
CA VAL A 111 5.81 -8.38 -11.66
C VAL A 111 6.95 -8.27 -10.65
N LEU A 112 7.88 -7.34 -10.86
CA LEU A 112 9.07 -7.21 -10.01
C LEU A 112 8.72 -6.63 -8.64
N LEU A 113 7.87 -5.60 -8.60
CA LEU A 113 7.60 -4.89 -7.35
C LEU A 113 6.89 -5.78 -6.31
N PRO A 114 5.84 -6.57 -6.63
CA PRO A 114 5.28 -7.53 -5.68
C PRO A 114 6.31 -8.48 -5.09
N LYS A 115 7.23 -9.00 -5.91
CA LYS A 115 8.32 -9.87 -5.44
C LYS A 115 9.28 -9.16 -4.47
N ILE A 116 9.61 -7.90 -4.75
CA ILE A 116 10.42 -7.07 -3.83
C ILE A 116 9.68 -6.88 -2.50
N TYR A 117 8.37 -6.63 -2.53
CA TYR A 117 7.54 -6.54 -1.32
C TYR A 117 7.54 -7.86 -0.53
N LEU A 118 7.27 -8.99 -1.19
CA LEU A 118 7.30 -10.32 -0.55
C LEU A 118 8.67 -10.64 0.07
N GLN A 119 9.75 -10.30 -0.63
CA GLN A 119 11.11 -10.46 -0.11
C GLN A 119 11.37 -9.56 1.12
N ALA A 120 10.81 -8.35 1.14
CA ALA A 120 10.93 -7.43 2.27
C ALA A 120 10.10 -7.85 3.49
N LEU A 121 9.01 -8.60 3.28
CA LEU A 121 8.14 -9.14 4.33
C LEU A 121 8.77 -10.31 5.12
N GLN A 122 9.90 -10.87 4.67
CA GLN A 122 10.60 -11.90 5.41
C GLN A 122 10.95 -11.43 6.83
N SER A 123 11.03 -12.37 7.78
CA SER A 123 11.42 -12.08 9.17
C SER A 123 12.78 -11.37 9.20
N SER A 124 12.91 -10.39 10.09
CA SER A 124 14.21 -9.71 10.35
C SER A 124 15.04 -10.46 11.40
N HIS A 125 14.69 -11.71 11.71
CA HIS A 125 15.40 -12.52 12.69
C HIS A 125 16.83 -12.78 12.17
N PRO A 126 17.88 -12.73 13.03
CA PRO A 126 19.27 -12.90 12.58
C PRO A 126 19.56 -14.19 11.80
N LEU A 127 18.75 -15.23 12.02
CA LEU A 127 18.86 -16.52 11.31
C LEU A 127 18.23 -16.51 9.91
N ASP A 128 17.27 -15.62 9.66
CA ASP A 128 16.51 -15.55 8.39
C ASP A 128 16.88 -14.32 7.55
N ASN A 129 17.57 -13.35 8.15
CA ASN A 129 17.88 -12.07 7.52
C ASN A 129 19.02 -12.22 6.51
N ASN A 130 18.65 -12.40 5.24
CA ASN A 130 19.58 -12.36 4.12
C ASN A 130 19.79 -10.93 3.58
N PHE A 131 20.92 -10.69 2.92
CA PHE A 131 21.25 -9.39 2.31
C PHE A 131 20.18 -8.89 1.33
N ILE A 132 19.54 -9.81 0.61
CA ILE A 132 18.49 -9.50 -0.37
C ILE A 132 17.28 -8.87 0.34
N SER A 133 16.82 -9.44 1.45
CA SER A 133 15.70 -8.92 2.25
C SER A 133 16.01 -7.53 2.82
N ALA A 134 17.26 -7.29 3.25
CA ALA A 134 17.71 -5.98 3.69
C ALA A 134 17.68 -4.94 2.55
N MET A 135 18.14 -5.31 1.35
CA MET A 135 18.08 -4.47 0.16
C MET A 135 16.64 -4.20 -0.29
N SER A 136 15.75 -5.20 -0.23
CA SER A 136 14.33 -5.02 -0.53
C SER A 136 13.66 -4.05 0.44
N ARG A 137 13.91 -4.16 1.75
CA ARG A 137 13.40 -3.20 2.74
C ARG A 137 13.94 -1.79 2.50
N PHE A 138 15.22 -1.66 2.16
CA PHE A 138 15.83 -0.37 1.82
C PHE A 138 15.20 0.26 0.56
N ALA A 139 14.98 -0.53 -0.49
CA ALA A 139 14.32 -0.06 -1.71
C ALA A 139 12.88 0.43 -1.44
N ILE A 140 12.13 -0.30 -0.62
CA ILE A 140 10.76 0.09 -0.21
C ILE A 140 10.79 1.35 0.66
N TYR A 141 11.76 1.47 1.57
CA TYR A 141 11.97 2.68 2.37
C TYR A 141 12.20 3.92 1.49
N ILE A 142 13.08 3.81 0.49
CA ILE A 142 13.32 4.89 -0.50
C ILE A 142 12.04 5.20 -1.26
N ARG A 143 11.34 4.17 -1.77
CA ARG A 143 10.10 4.33 -2.53
C ARG A 143 9.03 5.05 -1.71
N GLY A 144 8.79 4.63 -0.47
CA GLY A 144 7.81 5.25 0.43
C GLY A 144 8.18 6.71 0.75
N HIS A 145 9.46 7.01 0.94
CA HIS A 145 9.93 8.39 1.10
C HIS A 145 9.68 9.25 -0.14
N TYR A 146 9.99 8.73 -1.33
CA TYR A 146 9.75 9.43 -2.59
C TYR A 146 8.26 9.74 -2.82
N LEU A 147 7.37 8.79 -2.49
CA LEU A 147 5.92 8.96 -2.63
C LEU A 147 5.35 10.01 -1.66
N ARG A 148 5.92 10.12 -0.45
CA ARG A 148 5.49 11.13 0.54
C ARG A 148 6.05 12.52 0.25
N MET A 149 7.32 12.59 -0.13
CA MET A 149 8.01 13.84 -0.45
C MET A 149 8.88 13.64 -1.68
N PRO A 150 8.40 14.01 -2.87
CA PRO A 150 9.22 13.93 -4.08
C PRO A 150 10.50 14.74 -3.87
N VAL A 151 11.62 14.22 -4.36
CA VAL A 151 12.97 14.73 -4.08
C VAL A 151 13.13 16.22 -4.40
N LYS A 152 12.36 16.72 -5.38
CA LYS A 152 12.28 18.14 -5.75
C LYS A 152 11.78 19.04 -4.61
N LEU A 153 10.95 18.53 -3.70
CA LEU A 153 10.51 19.21 -2.48
C LEU A 153 11.43 18.92 -1.29
N LEU A 154 12.07 17.75 -1.28
CA LEU A 154 12.98 17.34 -0.22
C LEU A 154 14.22 18.24 -0.14
N PHE A 155 14.88 18.51 -1.27
CA PHE A 155 16.07 19.37 -1.31
C PHE A 155 15.83 20.77 -0.73
N PRO A 156 14.82 21.56 -1.19
CA PRO A 156 14.56 22.87 -0.60
C PRO A 156 14.10 22.78 0.86
N HIS A 157 13.37 21.72 1.25
CA HIS A 157 12.96 21.52 2.63
C HIS A 157 14.17 21.30 3.57
N LEU A 158 15.09 20.41 3.18
CA LEU A 158 16.31 20.13 3.95
C LEU A 158 17.22 21.35 4.02
N ALA A 159 17.38 22.09 2.92
CA ALA A 159 18.16 23.34 2.89
C ALA A 159 17.58 24.38 3.87
N ARG A 160 16.27 24.63 3.81
CA ARG A 160 15.58 25.55 4.73
C ARG A 160 15.70 25.11 6.19
N LYS A 161 15.59 23.80 6.46
CA LYS A 161 15.72 23.22 7.81
C LYS A 161 17.14 23.32 8.36
N ALA A 162 18.15 23.12 7.52
CA ALA A 162 19.56 23.27 7.89
C ALA A 162 19.88 24.74 8.26
N VAL A 163 19.44 25.70 7.43
CA VAL A 163 19.58 27.13 7.71
C VAL A 163 18.89 27.53 9.01
N GLY A 164 17.64 27.08 9.23
CA GLY A 164 16.92 27.35 10.48
C GLY A 164 17.60 26.79 11.73
N ARG A 165 18.25 25.62 11.63
CA ARG A 165 19.05 25.04 12.73
C ARG A 165 20.31 25.84 13.01
N LEU A 166 21.02 26.30 11.97
CA LEU A 166 22.21 27.14 12.10
C LEU A 166 21.88 28.49 12.76
N ILE A 167 20.80 29.14 12.36
CA ILE A 167 20.34 30.40 12.97
C ILE A 167 20.00 30.19 14.46
N LYS A 168 19.25 29.12 14.80
CA LYS A 168 18.94 28.80 16.21
C LYS A 168 20.18 28.48 17.04
N ALA A 169 21.17 27.78 16.48
CA ALA A 169 22.41 27.46 17.16
C ALA A 169 23.25 28.72 17.45
N ASN A 170 23.25 29.69 16.52
CA ASN A 170 23.96 30.95 16.68
C ASN A 170 23.31 31.84 17.77
N ASN A 171 21.97 31.88 17.82
CA ASN A 171 21.24 32.65 18.83
C ASN A 171 21.30 32.07 20.26
N ARG A 172 21.72 30.81 20.45
CA ARG A 172 21.93 30.20 21.78
C ARG A 172 23.32 30.46 22.38
N LYS A 173 24.25 31.01 21.59
CA LYS A 173 25.62 31.35 22.02
C LYS A 173 25.80 32.83 22.39
N LYS A 174 24.77 33.66 22.20
CA LYS A 174 24.66 35.01 22.75
C LYS A 174 23.86 34.97 24.03
#